data_AF-A0A6G0QNL3-F1
#
_entry.id   AF-A0A6G0QNL3-F1
#
_cell.length_a   1.000
_cell.length_b   1.000
_cell.length_c   1.000
_cell.angle_alpha   90.00
_cell.angle_beta   90.00
_cell.angle_gamma   90.00
#
_symmetry.space_group_name_H-M   'P 1'
#
loop_
_entity.id
_entity.type
_entity.pdbx_description
1 polymer ?
#
loop_
_entity_poly.entity_id
_entity_poly.type
_entity_poly.pdbx_seq_one_letter_code
_entity_poly.pdbx_strand_id
1 'polypeptide(L)'
;MEDFLAELKAGEIAELVLLRPESTSTELNSSSVMDKEVLEEFQKQRASRMGSEILKNPRDPVYPLVKEFEDVVSKNPPTQLPPDRGIRHEIDLVPGTKYCVTRQ
;
A
#
# COMPACT_ATOMS: atom_id res chain seq x y z
N MET A 1 4.87 10.15 -41.12
CA MET A 1 5.27 10.37 -39.70
C MET A 1 5.26 11.86 -39.38
N GLU A 2 5.81 12.70 -40.26
CA GLU A 2 5.76 14.17 -40.11
C GLU A 2 4.33 14.72 -40.11
N ASP A 3 3.47 14.24 -41.01
CA ASP A 3 2.06 14.66 -41.07
C ASP A 3 1.28 14.31 -39.81
N PHE A 4 1.48 13.10 -39.27
CA PHE A 4 0.89 12.66 -38.00
C PHE A 4 1.29 13.58 -36.83
N LEU A 5 2.56 14.00 -36.77
CA LEU A 5 3.02 14.93 -35.74
C LEU A 5 2.47 16.35 -35.96
N ALA A 6 2.25 16.76 -37.21
CA ALA A 6 1.63 18.04 -37.53
C ALA A 6 0.15 18.07 -37.12
N GLU A 7 -0.61 17.04 -37.45
CA GLU A 7 -2.02 16.86 -37.08
C GLU A 7 -2.21 16.76 -35.56
N LEU A 8 -1.30 16.06 -34.86
CA LEU A 8 -1.29 15.99 -33.39
C LEU A 8 -1.09 17.38 -32.77
N LYS A 9 -0.15 18.17 -33.31
CA LYS A 9 0.14 19.53 -32.83
C LYS A 9 -0.97 20.52 -33.17
N ALA A 10 -1.65 20.33 -34.30
CA ALA A 10 -2.80 21.11 -34.71
C ALA A 10 -4.07 20.79 -33.89
N GLY A 11 -4.04 19.74 -33.07
CA GLY A 11 -5.21 19.29 -32.30
C GLY A 11 -6.29 18.63 -33.17
N GLU A 12 -5.93 18.24 -34.39
CA GLU A 12 -6.83 17.61 -35.36
C GLU A 12 -7.07 16.14 -35.05
N ILE A 13 -6.22 15.54 -34.20
CA ILE A 13 -6.38 14.19 -33.69
C ILE A 13 -7.16 14.25 -32.37
N ALA A 14 -8.43 13.86 -32.42
CA ALA A 14 -9.32 13.83 -31.25
C ALA A 14 -9.02 12.65 -30.30
N GLU A 15 -8.53 11.52 -30.82
CA GLU A 15 -8.27 10.31 -30.04
C GLU A 15 -7.12 9.49 -30.63
N LEU A 16 -6.28 8.92 -29.77
CA LEU A 16 -5.20 8.02 -30.14
C LEU A 16 -5.39 6.68 -29.45
N VAL A 17 -5.60 5.62 -30.22
CA VAL A 17 -5.72 4.25 -29.71
C VAL A 17 -4.44 3.48 -30.01
N LEU A 18 -3.70 3.12 -28.96
CA LEU A 18 -2.54 2.25 -29.06
C LEU A 18 -2.98 0.79 -28.95
N LEU A 19 -3.01 0.07 -30.08
CA LEU A 19 -3.22 -1.38 -30.07
C LEU A 19 -1.96 -2.07 -29.56
N ARG A 20 -2.05 -2.76 -28.41
CA ARG A 20 -0.96 -3.58 -27.87
C ARG A 20 -1.23 -5.06 -28.14
N PRO A 21 -0.22 -5.86 -28.52
CA PRO A 21 -0.36 -7.31 -28.57
C PRO A 21 -0.63 -7.87 -27.17
N GLU A 22 -1.47 -8.90 -27.10
CA GLU A 22 -1.88 -9.66 -25.91
C GLU A 22 -0.72 -10.47 -25.29
N SER A 23 0.42 -9.84 -25.02
CA SER A 23 1.53 -10.47 -24.30
C SER A 23 1.77 -9.75 -22.98
N THR A 24 1.44 -10.48 -21.91
CA THR A 24 1.80 -10.30 -20.51
C THR A 24 1.10 -9.17 -19.75
N SER A 25 -0.09 -9.47 -19.21
CA SER A 25 -0.80 -8.64 -18.23
C SER A 25 -0.05 -8.42 -16.91
N THR A 26 1.12 -9.04 -16.73
CA THR A 26 1.95 -8.96 -15.53
C THR A 26 2.63 -7.62 -15.30
N GLU A 27 2.77 -6.76 -16.33
CA GLU A 27 3.43 -5.44 -16.17
C GLU A 27 2.47 -4.31 -15.80
N LEU A 28 1.17 -4.47 -16.05
CA LEU A 28 0.20 -3.38 -15.91
C LEU A 28 -0.23 -3.09 -14.46
N ASN A 29 0.06 -4.01 -13.52
CA ASN A 29 -0.20 -3.81 -12.09
C ASN A 29 1.05 -3.42 -11.29
N SER A 30 2.19 -3.17 -11.94
CA SER A 30 3.38 -2.64 -11.27
C SER A 30 3.27 -1.12 -11.15
N SER A 31 2.22 -0.62 -10.50
CA SER A 31 1.98 0.81 -10.21
C SER A 31 2.97 1.41 -9.19
N SER A 32 4.04 0.70 -8.86
CA SER A 32 5.12 1.21 -8.03
C SER A 32 6.15 1.86 -8.95
N VAL A 33 6.36 3.17 -8.80
CA VAL A 33 7.50 3.91 -9.40
C VAL A 33 8.84 3.41 -8.86
N MET A 34 8.82 2.59 -7.80
CA MET A 34 10.03 2.05 -7.18
C MET A 34 10.48 0.76 -7.85
N ASP A 35 11.79 0.67 -8.10
CA ASP A 35 12.48 -0.52 -8.57
C ASP A 35 12.18 -1.75 -7.70
N LYS A 36 12.15 -2.93 -8.30
CA LYS A 36 11.81 -4.19 -7.62
C LYS A 36 12.71 -4.48 -6.41
N GLU A 37 14.00 -4.18 -6.53
CA GLU A 37 14.98 -4.37 -5.44
C GLU A 37 14.71 -3.41 -4.28
N VAL A 38 14.39 -2.15 -4.59
CA VAL A 38 14.03 -1.15 -3.58
C VAL A 38 12.71 -1.53 -2.92
N LEU A 39 11.72 -1.99 -3.70
CA LEU A 39 10.45 -2.48 -3.16
C LEU A 39 10.64 -3.69 -2.24
N GLU A 40 11.54 -4.61 -2.57
CA GLU A 40 11.87 -5.78 -1.74
C GLU A 40 12.59 -5.36 -0.45
N GLU A 41 13.54 -4.42 -0.53
CA GLU A 41 14.20 -3.82 0.63
C GLU A 41 13.19 -3.14 1.56
N PHE A 42 12.27 -2.33 1.00
CA PHE A 42 11.22 -1.67 1.78
C PHE A 42 10.24 -2.68 2.41
N GLN A 43 9.89 -3.75 1.69
CA GLN A 43 9.05 -4.82 2.25
C GLN A 43 9.77 -5.54 3.40
N LYS A 44 11.07 -5.80 3.27
CA LYS A 44 11.89 -6.42 4.31
C LYS A 44 12.07 -5.50 5.52
N GLN A 45 12.30 -4.21 5.28
CA GLN A 45 12.39 -3.19 6.33
C GLN A 45 11.04 -3.03 7.04
N ARG A 46 9.94 -3.03 6.30
CA ARG A 46 8.58 -3.02 6.86
C ARG A 46 8.34 -4.29 7.67
N ALA A 47 8.61 -5.47 7.14
CA ALA A 47 8.44 -6.73 7.86
C ALA A 47 9.22 -6.74 9.19
N SER A 48 10.48 -6.29 9.18
CA SER A 48 11.30 -6.12 10.38
C SER A 48 10.77 -5.08 11.38
N ARG A 49 9.91 -4.15 10.91
CA ARG A 49 9.24 -3.13 11.72
C ARG A 49 7.78 -3.47 12.01
N MET A 50 7.26 -4.61 11.57
CA MET A 50 5.87 -4.98 11.78
C MET A 50 5.77 -6.00 12.90
N GLY A 51 4.79 -5.80 13.78
CA GLY A 51 4.50 -6.74 14.87
C GLY A 51 5.33 -6.51 16.14
N SER A 52 5.41 -7.54 16.97
CA SER A 52 5.98 -7.44 18.33
C SER A 52 7.52 -7.48 18.39
N GLU A 53 8.19 -7.65 17.25
CA GLU A 53 9.66 -7.75 17.19
C GLU A 53 10.36 -6.45 17.60
N ILE A 54 9.81 -5.29 17.22
CA ILE A 54 10.29 -3.97 17.70
C ILE A 54 10.30 -3.92 19.23
N LEU A 55 9.29 -4.52 19.87
CA LEU A 55 9.14 -4.50 21.34
C LEU A 55 10.19 -5.36 22.07
N LYS A 56 11.00 -6.12 21.32
CA LYS A 56 11.98 -7.07 21.83
C LYS A 56 13.41 -6.77 21.38
N ASN A 57 13.62 -5.84 20.45
CA ASN A 57 14.93 -5.52 19.90
C ASN A 57 15.61 -4.37 20.69
N PRO A 58 16.66 -4.63 21.49
CA PRO A 58 17.34 -3.58 22.26
C PRO A 58 18.11 -2.57 21.40
N ARG A 59 18.35 -2.90 20.12
CA ARG A 59 19.01 -2.01 19.16
C ARG A 59 18.02 -1.08 18.46
N ASP A 60 16.72 -1.28 18.67
CA ASP A 60 15.71 -0.40 18.08
C ASP A 60 15.70 0.95 18.79
N PRO A 61 15.67 2.09 18.05
CA PRO A 61 15.59 3.42 18.65
C PRO A 61 14.39 3.64 19.58
N VAL A 62 13.31 2.86 19.42
CA VAL A 62 12.08 2.96 20.20
C VAL A 62 12.14 2.08 21.46
N TYR A 63 13.13 1.19 21.59
CA TYR A 63 13.27 0.28 22.73
C TYR A 63 13.27 0.98 24.11
N PRO A 64 13.95 2.13 24.31
CA PRO A 64 13.89 2.85 25.59
C PRO A 64 12.46 3.24 25.99
N LEU A 65 11.65 3.68 25.02
CA LEU A 65 10.23 4.02 25.25
C LEU A 65 9.41 2.77 25.56
N VAL A 66 9.63 1.66 24.86
CA VAL A 66 8.96 0.39 25.17
C VAL A 66 9.27 -0.06 26.59
N LYS A 67 10.50 0.18 27.07
CA LYS A 67 10.91 -0.18 28.42
C LYS A 67 10.30 0.74 29.48
N GLU A 68 10.17 2.04 29.18
CA GLU A 68 9.51 3.02 30.04
C GLU A 68 8.02 2.69 30.24
N PHE A 69 7.34 2.24 29.19
CA PHE A 69 5.90 1.91 29.18
C PHE A 69 5.63 0.40 29.22
N GLU A 70 6.50 -0.39 29.86
CA GLU A 70 6.39 -1.87 29.88
C GLU A 70 5.11 -2.36 30.58
N ASP A 71 4.53 -1.57 31.48
CA ASP A 71 3.29 -1.84 32.20
C ASP A 71 2.04 -1.78 31.29
N VAL A 72 2.05 -0.92 30.26
CA VAL A 72 0.95 -0.77 29.30
C VAL A 72 1.19 -1.49 27.98
N VAL A 73 2.46 -1.73 27.61
CA VAL A 73 2.84 -2.43 26.38
C VAL A 73 2.87 -3.95 26.62
N SER A 74 1.74 -4.62 26.35
CA SER A 74 1.66 -6.08 26.50
C SER A 74 2.61 -6.83 25.56
N LYS A 75 3.34 -7.81 26.11
CA LYS A 75 4.15 -8.77 25.31
C LYS A 75 3.29 -9.86 24.66
N ASN A 76 2.06 -10.04 25.13
CA ASN A 76 1.09 -11.00 24.61
C ASN A 76 -0.09 -10.23 24.01
N PRO A 77 -0.24 -10.17 22.67
CA PRO A 77 -1.38 -9.49 22.08
C PRO A 77 -2.69 -10.13 22.57
N PRO A 78 -3.71 -9.33 22.89
CA PRO A 78 -5.01 -9.87 23.31
C PRO A 78 -5.59 -10.71 22.17
N THR A 79 -6.12 -11.89 22.49
CA THR A 79 -6.80 -12.77 21.53
C THR A 79 -8.19 -12.29 21.16
N GLN A 80 -8.70 -11.31 21.90
CA GLN A 80 -10.03 -10.75 21.75
C GLN A 80 -9.94 -9.29 21.31
N LEU A 81 -10.99 -8.82 20.65
CA LEU A 81 -11.11 -7.43 20.25
C LEU A 81 -11.12 -6.52 21.49
N PRO A 82 -10.61 -5.28 21.37
CA PRO A 82 -10.75 -4.30 22.44
C PRO A 82 -12.24 -4.10 22.77
N PRO A 83 -12.58 -3.76 24.02
CA PRO A 83 -13.96 -3.47 24.41
C PRO A 83 -14.58 -2.41 23.50
N ASP A 84 -15.85 -2.59 23.16
CA ASP A 84 -16.60 -1.59 22.40
C ASP A 84 -16.67 -0.28 23.21
N ARG A 85 -16.14 0.79 22.62
CA ARG A 85 -16.15 2.14 23.23
C ARG A 85 -17.32 2.99 22.73
N GLY A 86 -18.23 2.42 21.93
CA GLY A 86 -19.36 3.12 21.35
C GLY A 86 -19.01 4.07 20.20
N ILE A 87 -17.75 4.12 19.78
CA ILE A 87 -17.28 4.92 18.65
C ILE A 87 -17.37 4.05 17.40
N ARG A 88 -18.13 4.50 16.40
CA ARG A 88 -18.28 3.82 15.10
C ARG A 88 -17.63 4.67 14.02
N HIS A 89 -16.79 4.04 13.21
CA HIS A 89 -16.29 4.64 11.99
C HIS A 89 -17.24 4.28 10.86
N GLU A 90 -17.84 5.28 10.24
CA GLU A 90 -18.60 5.13 9.01
C GLU A 90 -17.71 5.50 7.83
N ILE A 91 -17.78 4.69 6.78
CA ILE A 91 -17.09 4.98 5.51
C ILE A 91 -18.18 5.30 4.50
N ASP A 92 -18.31 6.58 4.17
CA ASP A 92 -19.24 7.04 3.16
C ASP A 92 -18.74 6.60 1.78
N LEU A 93 -19.40 5.61 1.20
CA LEU A 93 -19.11 5.17 -0.15
C LEU A 93 -19.95 5.97 -1.14
N VAL A 94 -19.28 6.55 -2.13
CA VAL A 94 -19.97 7.20 -3.26
C VAL A 94 -20.75 6.13 -4.04
N PRO A 95 -22.04 6.37 -4.40
CA PRO A 95 -22.81 5.45 -5.22
C PRO A 95 -22.04 5.01 -6.47
N GLY A 96 -21.95 3.69 -6.70
CA GLY A 96 -21.18 3.10 -7.81
C GLY A 96 -19.74 2.71 -7.45
N THR A 97 -19.26 3.00 -6.23
CA THR A 97 -17.96 2.55 -5.74
C THR A 97 -17.93 1.03 -5.62
N LYS A 98 -16.97 0.37 -6.26
CA LYS A 98 -16.72 -1.07 -6.09
C LYS A 98 -15.88 -1.28 -4.83
N TYR A 99 -16.44 -2.00 -3.86
CA TYR A 99 -15.71 -2.44 -2.68
C TYR A 99 -15.14 -3.84 -2.92
N CYS A 100 -13.82 -3.98 -2.89
CA CYS A 100 -13.14 -5.27 -3.00
C CYS A 100 -12.82 -5.78 -1.59
N VAL A 101 -13.37 -6.95 -1.23
CA VAL A 101 -13.04 -7.63 0.03
C VAL A 101 -12.14 -8.81 -0.28
N THR A 102 -10.97 -8.87 0.35
CA THR A 102 -10.20 -10.12 0.44
C THR A 102 -10.92 -11.04 1.43
N ARG A 103 -11.53 -12.12 0.94
CA ARG A 103 -12.01 -13.21 1.81
C ARG A 103 -10.79 -13.84 2.51
N GLN A 104 -10.90 -14.02 3.83
CA GLN A 104 -9.95 -14.82 4.60
C GLN A 104 -10.13 -16.31 4.32
#